data_AF-A0A4Z0Q6E5-F1
#
_entry.id   AF-A0A4Z0Q6E5-F1
#
_cell.length_a   1.000
_cell.length_b   1.000
_cell.length_c   1.000
_cell.angle_alpha   90.00
_cell.angle_beta   90.00
_cell.angle_gamma   90.00
#
_symmetry.space_group_name_H-M   'P 1'
#
loop_
_entity.id
_entity.type
_entity.pdbx_description
1 polymer ?
#
loop_
_entity_poly.entity_id
_entity_poly.type
_entity_poly.pdbx_seq_one_letter_code
_entity_poly.pdbx_strand_id
1 'polypeptide(L)'
;MPVNYAFLTNWAMCDAATAEIDFKLEVYTTSEAVDRLADKRTTRANNSTSAKLAAVNSKITAAEILLATPGIDPGLVQQTTDQLAALQVQRTTLTKRGRTTAGLDDFLDGVEDEQDEAQVAKLTTIKAGIAVHRDTLSA
;
A
#
# COMPACT_ATOMS: atom_id res chain seq x y z
N MET A 1 -27.80 9.25 6.71
CA MET A 1 -29.26 9.11 6.50
C MET A 1 -29.58 7.63 6.35
N PRO A 2 -30.66 7.14 6.97
CA PRO A 2 -31.12 5.76 6.79
C PRO A 2 -31.58 5.54 5.33
N VAL A 3 -31.44 4.31 4.84
CA VAL A 3 -31.96 3.93 3.52
C VAL A 3 -33.48 3.86 3.58
N ASN A 4 -34.15 4.48 2.61
CA ASN A 4 -35.60 4.44 2.49
C ASN A 4 -36.03 3.32 1.53
N TYR A 5 -36.48 2.20 2.07
CA TYR A 5 -36.92 1.04 1.28
C TYR A 5 -38.29 1.23 0.63
N ALA A 6 -39.04 2.29 0.96
CA ALA A 6 -40.37 2.55 0.38
C ALA A 6 -40.33 2.77 -1.15
N PHE A 7 -39.15 3.05 -1.73
CA PHE A 7 -38.97 3.13 -3.18
C PHE A 7 -38.96 1.76 -3.88
N LEU A 8 -38.79 0.66 -3.14
CA LEU A 8 -38.84 -0.71 -3.66
C LEU A 8 -40.27 -1.23 -3.50
N THR A 9 -41.10 -1.03 -4.53
CA THR A 9 -42.56 -1.20 -4.40
C THR A 9 -43.05 -2.61 -4.69
N ASN A 10 -42.19 -3.49 -5.21
CA ASN A 10 -42.50 -4.88 -5.54
C ASN A 10 -41.27 -5.78 -5.41
N TRP A 11 -41.50 -7.09 -5.51
CA TRP A 11 -40.44 -8.10 -5.41
C TRP A 11 -39.37 -7.95 -6.48
N ALA A 12 -39.76 -7.66 -7.73
CA ALA A 12 -38.80 -7.48 -8.83
C ALA A 12 -37.83 -6.32 -8.58
N MET A 13 -38.30 -5.22 -7.98
CA MET A 13 -37.44 -4.10 -7.59
C MET A 13 -36.51 -4.47 -6.43
N CYS A 14 -36.98 -5.28 -5.46
CA CYS A 14 -36.12 -5.79 -4.38
C CYS A 14 -35.03 -6.73 -4.91
N ASP A 15 -35.38 -7.60 -5.85
CA ASP A 15 -34.42 -8.53 -6.47
C ASP A 15 -33.38 -7.78 -7.31
N ALA A 16 -33.81 -6.80 -8.11
CA ALA A 16 -32.90 -5.94 -8.86
C ALA A 16 -31.98 -5.13 -7.95
N ALA A 17 -32.51 -4.55 -6.87
CA ALA A 17 -31.70 -3.83 -5.89
C ALA A 17 -30.70 -4.76 -5.18
N THR A 18 -31.09 -5.98 -4.84
CA THR A 18 -30.20 -6.98 -4.24
C THR A 18 -29.06 -7.33 -5.19
N ALA A 19 -29.35 -7.57 -6.47
CA ALA A 19 -28.33 -7.87 -7.48
C ALA A 19 -27.31 -6.73 -7.63
N GLU A 20 -27.77 -5.47 -7.60
CA GLU A 20 -26.89 -4.31 -7.65
C GLU A 20 -26.00 -4.18 -6.39
N ILE A 21 -26.54 -4.47 -5.21
CA ILE A 21 -25.74 -4.49 -3.98
C ILE A 21 -24.73 -5.64 -4.00
N ASP A 22 -25.10 -6.81 -4.50
CA ASP A 22 -24.20 -7.96 -4.63
C ASP A 22 -23.05 -7.68 -5.59
N PHE A 23 -23.35 -7.06 -6.73
CA PHE A 23 -22.30 -6.61 -7.65
C PHE A 23 -21.34 -5.62 -6.98
N LYS A 24 -21.86 -4.66 -6.22
CA LYS A 24 -20.99 -3.70 -5.49
C LYS A 24 -20.13 -4.40 -4.44
N LEU A 25 -20.68 -5.34 -3.68
CA LEU A 25 -19.92 -6.14 -2.73
C LEU A 25 -18.79 -6.91 -3.44
N GLU A 26 -19.07 -7.50 -4.60
CA GLU A 26 -18.06 -8.17 -5.41
C GLU A 26 -16.94 -7.21 -5.86
N VAL A 27 -17.30 -5.99 -6.27
CA VAL A 27 -16.32 -4.94 -6.62
C VAL A 27 -15.40 -4.63 -5.44
N TYR A 28 -15.93 -4.42 -4.22
CA TYR A 28 -15.09 -4.15 -3.04
C TYR A 28 -14.18 -5.33 -2.70
N THR A 29 -14.69 -6.57 -2.75
CA THR A 29 -13.83 -7.75 -2.53
C THR A 29 -12.74 -7.93 -3.61
N THR A 30 -13.01 -7.46 -4.83
CA THR A 30 -12.02 -7.46 -5.92
C THR A 30 -11.01 -6.33 -5.75
N SER A 31 -11.43 -5.16 -5.26
CA SER A 31 -10.53 -4.04 -4.92
C SER A 31 -9.49 -4.49 -3.89
N GLU A 32 -9.95 -5.12 -2.79
CA GLU A 32 -9.07 -5.69 -1.76
C GLU A 32 -8.04 -6.68 -2.33
N ALA A 33 -8.37 -7.40 -3.42
CA ALA A 33 -7.42 -8.29 -4.10
C ALA A 33 -6.40 -7.53 -4.98
N VAL A 34 -6.80 -6.42 -5.59
CA VAL A 34 -5.94 -5.51 -6.36
C VAL A 34 -5.01 -4.73 -5.43
N ASP A 35 -5.50 -4.26 -4.29
CA ASP A 35 -4.73 -3.50 -3.31
C ASP A 35 -3.66 -4.40 -2.68
N ARG A 36 -4.00 -5.65 -2.33
CA ARG A 36 -3.00 -6.68 -1.97
C ARG A 36 -1.93 -6.93 -3.03
N LEU A 37 -2.22 -6.70 -4.32
CA LEU A 37 -1.22 -6.77 -5.38
C LEU A 37 -0.37 -5.49 -5.46
N ALA A 38 -0.95 -4.33 -5.15
CA ALA A 38 -0.24 -3.07 -4.98
C ALA A 38 0.76 -3.17 -3.80
N ASP A 39 0.36 -3.70 -2.64
CA ASP A 39 1.24 -3.93 -1.47
C ASP A 39 2.45 -4.79 -1.84
N LYS A 40 2.23 -5.84 -2.64
CA LYS A 40 3.32 -6.70 -3.14
C LYS A 40 4.29 -5.93 -4.04
N ARG A 41 3.80 -4.95 -4.81
CA ARG A 41 4.65 -4.07 -5.64
C ARG A 41 5.39 -3.05 -4.77
N THR A 42 4.76 -2.49 -3.76
CA THR A 42 5.39 -1.61 -2.75
C THR A 42 6.48 -2.37 -1.99
N THR A 43 6.20 -3.59 -1.53
CA THR A 43 7.18 -4.52 -0.94
C THR A 43 8.35 -4.77 -1.89
N ARG A 44 8.09 -4.98 -3.18
CA ARG A 44 9.14 -5.16 -4.19
C ARG A 44 9.96 -3.87 -4.41
N ALA A 45 9.34 -2.70 -4.36
CA ALA A 45 10.03 -1.41 -4.42
C ALA A 45 10.91 -1.18 -3.17
N ASN A 46 10.42 -1.56 -1.98
CA ASN A 46 11.19 -1.56 -0.74
C ASN A 46 12.39 -2.51 -0.82
N ASN A 47 12.21 -3.71 -1.38
CA ASN A 47 13.30 -4.64 -1.66
C ASN A 47 14.35 -4.04 -2.63
N SER A 48 13.92 -3.25 -3.62
CA SER A 48 14.83 -2.51 -4.50
C SER A 48 15.63 -1.42 -3.76
N THR A 49 15.01 -0.72 -2.81
CA THR A 49 15.71 0.25 -1.94
C THR A 49 16.73 -0.45 -1.04
N SER A 50 16.37 -1.59 -0.44
CA SER A 50 17.29 -2.43 0.34
C SER A 50 18.47 -2.94 -0.49
N ALA A 51 18.22 -3.38 -1.73
CA ALA A 51 19.29 -3.80 -2.64
C ALA A 51 20.24 -2.64 -3.01
N LYS A 52 19.71 -1.44 -3.26
CA LYS A 52 20.53 -0.22 -3.48
C LYS A 52 21.35 0.14 -2.24
N LEU A 53 20.77 0.00 -1.05
CA LEU A 53 21.47 0.27 0.21
C LEU A 53 22.60 -0.74 0.45
N ALA A 54 22.37 -2.03 0.16
CA ALA A 54 23.42 -3.05 0.20
C ALA A 54 24.57 -2.71 -0.76
N ALA A 55 24.27 -2.31 -2.01
CA ALA A 55 25.29 -1.92 -2.98
C ALA A 55 26.10 -0.69 -2.54
N VAL A 56 25.46 0.31 -1.93
CA VAL A 56 26.16 1.48 -1.37
C VAL A 56 27.03 1.09 -0.17
N ASN A 57 26.54 0.23 0.72
CA ASN A 57 27.32 -0.25 1.86
C ASN A 57 28.58 -1.02 1.41
N SER A 58 28.47 -1.89 0.40
CA SER A 58 29.65 -2.58 -0.15
C SER A 58 30.69 -1.61 -0.71
N LYS A 59 30.26 -0.51 -1.34
CA LYS A 59 31.17 0.55 -1.83
C LYS A 59 31.82 1.34 -0.70
N ILE A 60 31.10 1.61 0.38
CA ILE A 60 31.64 2.25 1.59
C ILE A 60 32.74 1.36 2.18
N THR A 61 32.47 0.07 2.39
CA THR A 61 33.46 -0.87 2.91
C THR A 61 34.70 -0.94 2.01
N ALA A 62 34.53 -0.95 0.68
CA ALA A 62 35.66 -0.93 -0.24
C ALA A 62 36.50 0.35 -0.13
N ALA A 63 35.86 1.52 0.00
CA ALA A 63 36.57 2.79 0.19
C ALA A 63 37.30 2.86 1.54
N GLU A 64 36.70 2.34 2.62
CA GLU A 64 37.33 2.25 3.94
C GLU A 64 38.55 1.32 3.93
N ILE A 65 38.46 0.16 3.26
CA ILE A 65 39.59 -0.76 3.08
C ILE A 65 40.73 -0.08 2.31
N LEU A 66 40.40 0.65 1.23
CA LEU A 66 41.40 1.34 0.43
C LEU A 66 42.11 2.43 1.26
N LEU A 67 41.36 3.23 2.03
CA LEU A 67 41.94 4.24 2.92
C LEU A 67 42.79 3.65 4.06
N ALA A 68 42.48 2.43 4.50
CA ALA A 68 43.28 1.72 5.49
C ALA A 68 44.55 1.08 4.91
N THR A 69 44.71 1.05 3.58
CA THR A 69 45.87 0.44 2.93
C THR A 69 47.10 1.35 3.07
N PRO A 70 48.22 0.87 3.64
CA PRO A 70 49.43 1.67 3.77
C PRO A 70 50.05 2.02 2.41
N GLY A 71 50.66 3.20 2.31
CA GLY A 71 51.45 3.59 1.14
C GLY A 71 50.64 3.97 -0.10
N ILE A 72 49.33 4.22 0.04
CA ILE A 72 48.52 4.78 -1.05
C ILE A 72 48.92 6.23 -1.36
N ASP A 73 48.81 6.58 -2.63
CA ASP A 73 49.12 7.92 -3.13
C ASP A 73 48.24 8.99 -2.45
N PRO A 74 48.78 10.17 -2.05
CA PRO A 74 48.01 11.23 -1.41
C PRO A 74 46.84 11.76 -2.24
N GLY A 75 46.97 11.79 -3.58
CA GLY A 75 45.87 12.15 -4.47
C GLY A 75 44.75 11.11 -4.43
N LEU A 76 45.11 9.83 -4.39
CA LEU A 76 44.16 8.73 -4.21
C LEU A 76 43.49 8.76 -2.82
N VAL A 77 44.21 9.14 -1.75
CA VAL A 77 43.64 9.35 -0.41
C VAL A 77 42.54 10.40 -0.45
N GLN A 78 42.83 11.57 -1.04
CA GLN A 78 41.87 12.67 -1.14
C GLN A 78 40.64 12.25 -1.95
N GLN A 79 40.84 11.66 -3.13
CA GLN A 79 39.75 11.19 -3.98
C GLN A 79 38.87 10.15 -3.27
N THR A 80 39.48 9.20 -2.58
CA THR A 80 38.76 8.13 -1.87
C THR A 80 38.00 8.69 -0.66
N THR A 81 38.54 9.70 0.01
CA THR A 81 37.87 10.41 1.12
C THR A 81 36.63 11.15 0.63
N ASP A 82 36.74 11.89 -0.47
CA ASP A 82 35.62 12.61 -1.07
C ASP A 82 34.52 11.64 -1.56
N GLN A 83 34.94 10.51 -2.16
CA GLN A 83 34.04 9.44 -2.57
C GLN A 83 33.33 8.78 -1.38
N LEU A 84 34.04 8.54 -0.28
CA LEU A 84 33.46 8.00 0.95
C LEU A 84 32.39 8.94 1.52
N ALA A 85 32.67 10.24 1.58
CA ALA A 85 31.71 11.25 2.04
C ALA A 85 30.44 11.26 1.16
N ALA A 86 30.60 11.22 -0.16
CA ALA A 86 29.46 11.14 -1.09
C ALA A 86 28.63 9.86 -0.90
N LEU A 87 29.28 8.70 -0.70
CA LEU A 87 28.61 7.43 -0.43
C LEU A 87 27.85 7.44 0.90
N GLN A 88 28.40 8.08 1.95
CA GLN A 88 27.72 8.22 3.25
C GLN A 88 26.47 9.10 3.15
N VAL A 89 26.52 10.18 2.36
CA VAL A 89 25.34 11.00 2.04
C VAL A 89 24.30 10.16 1.29
N GLN A 90 24.73 9.41 0.26
CA GLN A 90 23.84 8.54 -0.52
C GLN A 90 23.15 7.48 0.36
N ARG A 91 23.88 6.83 1.27
CA ARG A 91 23.34 5.88 2.25
C ARG A 91 22.27 6.54 3.13
N THR A 92 22.56 7.74 3.63
CA THR A 92 21.63 8.50 4.49
C THR A 92 20.35 8.86 3.74
N THR A 93 20.46 9.33 2.50
CA THR A 93 19.31 9.66 1.65
C THR A 93 18.46 8.42 1.35
N LEU A 94 19.07 7.29 0.98
CA LEU A 94 18.35 6.04 0.75
C LEU A 94 17.64 5.54 2.01
N THR A 95 18.30 5.64 3.16
CA THR A 95 17.71 5.25 4.45
C THR A 95 16.50 6.11 4.80
N LYS A 96 16.61 7.45 4.65
CA LYS A 96 15.50 8.37 4.90
C LYS A 96 14.34 8.10 3.95
N ARG A 97 14.62 7.96 2.66
CA ARG A 97 13.62 7.66 1.64
C ARG A 97 12.88 6.35 1.93
N GLY A 98 13.60 5.29 2.28
CA GLY A 98 12.99 4.01 2.65
C GLY A 98 12.03 4.12 3.84
N ARG A 99 12.38 4.90 4.87
CA ARG A 99 11.52 5.13 6.04
C ARG A 99 10.28 5.96 5.73
N THR A 100 10.43 7.05 4.98
CA THR A 100 9.31 7.96 4.66
C THR A 100 8.30 7.30 3.73
N THR A 101 8.77 6.55 2.73
CA THR A 101 7.88 5.87 1.79
C THR A 101 7.11 4.75 2.50
N ALA A 102 7.78 3.89 3.27
CA ALA A 102 7.10 2.80 3.98
C ALA A 102 6.02 3.31 4.96
N GLY A 103 6.32 4.30 5.81
CA GLY A 103 5.36 4.74 6.83
C GLY A 103 4.15 5.52 6.30
N LEU A 104 4.26 6.16 5.13
CA LEU A 104 3.11 6.83 4.50
C LEU A 104 2.25 5.82 3.74
N ASP A 105 2.89 4.90 3.01
CA ASP A 105 2.19 3.85 2.26
C ASP A 105 1.40 2.96 3.25
N ASP A 106 2.04 2.47 4.33
CA ASP A 106 1.38 1.66 5.37
C ASP A 106 0.18 2.38 6.02
N PHE A 107 0.25 3.71 6.18
CA PHE A 107 -0.85 4.49 6.73
C PHE A 107 -2.00 4.63 5.75
N LEU A 108 -1.71 4.89 4.48
CA LEU A 108 -2.74 5.05 3.44
C LEU A 108 -3.43 3.70 3.18
N ASP A 109 -2.69 2.60 3.12
CA ASP A 109 -3.22 1.24 2.99
C ASP A 109 -4.21 0.95 4.14
N GLY A 110 -3.84 1.29 5.39
CA GLY A 110 -4.73 1.12 6.54
C GLY A 110 -6.00 1.99 6.48
N VAL A 111 -5.92 3.20 5.91
CA VAL A 111 -7.12 4.05 5.70
C VAL A 111 -8.03 3.46 4.63
N GLU A 112 -7.47 2.90 3.57
CA GLU A 112 -8.23 2.25 2.49
C GLU A 112 -8.92 0.97 2.99
N ASP A 113 -8.21 0.13 3.76
CA ASP A 113 -8.77 -1.06 4.42
C ASP A 113 -9.97 -0.69 5.33
N GLU A 114 -9.83 0.33 6.19
CA GLU A 114 -10.92 0.79 7.05
C GLU A 114 -12.14 1.30 6.26
N GLN A 115 -11.91 1.96 5.12
CA GLN A 115 -13.00 2.45 4.26
C GLN A 115 -13.74 1.30 3.59
N ASP A 116 -13.01 0.31 3.07
CA ASP A 116 -13.58 -0.86 2.42
C ASP A 116 -14.37 -1.73 3.42
N GLU A 117 -13.83 -1.98 4.62
CA GLU A 117 -14.56 -2.69 5.67
C GLU A 117 -15.87 -1.98 6.04
N ALA A 118 -15.81 -0.66 6.25
CA ALA A 118 -16.99 0.13 6.59
C ALA A 118 -18.05 0.10 5.48
N GLN A 119 -17.61 0.12 4.22
CA GLN A 119 -18.49 0.10 3.07
C GLN A 119 -19.11 -1.28 2.82
N VAL A 120 -18.34 -2.36 2.98
CA VAL A 120 -18.86 -3.74 2.97
C VAL A 120 -19.90 -3.92 4.06
N ALA A 121 -19.60 -3.54 5.31
CA ALA A 121 -20.53 -3.66 6.44
C ALA A 121 -21.85 -2.91 6.18
N LYS A 122 -21.75 -1.71 5.60
CA LYS A 122 -22.92 -0.91 5.22
C LYS A 122 -23.74 -1.57 4.12
N LEU A 123 -23.11 -2.06 3.05
CA LEU A 123 -23.79 -2.73 1.95
C LEU A 123 -24.45 -4.04 2.39
N THR A 124 -23.79 -4.84 3.24
CA THR A 124 -24.39 -6.04 3.85
C THR A 124 -25.63 -5.70 4.68
N THR A 125 -25.57 -4.62 5.47
CA THR A 125 -26.73 -4.13 6.25
C THR A 125 -27.89 -3.72 5.33
N ILE A 126 -27.58 -3.03 4.23
CA ILE A 126 -28.59 -2.62 3.24
C ILE A 126 -29.22 -3.85 2.58
N LYS A 127 -28.42 -4.85 2.19
CA LYS A 127 -28.90 -6.12 1.61
C LYS A 127 -29.88 -6.82 2.55
N ALA A 128 -29.54 -6.91 3.84
CA ALA A 128 -30.43 -7.48 4.85
C ALA A 128 -31.74 -6.68 4.97
N GLY A 129 -31.66 -5.34 4.94
CA GLY A 129 -32.84 -4.47 4.96
C GLY A 129 -33.75 -4.63 3.73
N ILE A 130 -33.18 -4.83 2.54
CA ILE A 130 -33.95 -5.14 1.31
C ILE A 130 -34.70 -6.46 1.48
N ALA A 131 -34.05 -7.49 2.02
CA ALA A 131 -34.69 -8.79 2.26
C ALA A 131 -35.88 -8.66 3.23
N VAL A 132 -35.69 -7.96 4.37
CA VAL A 132 -36.77 -7.70 5.34
C VAL A 132 -37.91 -6.90 4.72
N HIS A 133 -37.61 -5.88 3.92
CA HIS A 133 -38.64 -5.08 3.23
C HIS A 133 -39.42 -5.92 2.23
N ARG A 134 -38.75 -6.76 1.45
CA ARG A 134 -39.38 -7.66 0.48
C ARG A 134 -40.42 -8.57 1.12
N ASP A 135 -40.14 -9.10 2.31
CA ASP A 135 -41.07 -9.97 3.06
C ASP A 135 -42.38 -9.26 3.45
N THR A 136 -42.39 -7.91 3.47
CA THR A 136 -43.60 -7.11 3.73
C THR A 136 -44.46 -6.86 2.49
N LEU A 137 -43.92 -7.12 1.29
CA LEU A 137 -44.61 -6.92 0.03
C LEU A 137 -45.34 -8.20 -0.38
N SER A 138 -46.57 -8.06 -0.85
CA SER A 138 -47.26 -9.15 -1.54
C SER A 138 -46.57 -9.44 -2.88
N ALA A 139 -46.35 -10.73 -3.17
CA ALA A 139 -45.73 -11.22 -4.41
C ALA A 139 -46.51 -10.80 -5.66
#